data_AF-A0A7T3X066-F1
#
_entry.id   AF-A0A7T3X066-F1
#
_cell.length_a   1.000
_cell.length_b   1.000
_cell.length_c   1.000
_cell.angle_alpha   90.00
_cell.angle_beta   90.00
_cell.angle_gamma   90.00
#
_symmetry.space_group_name_H-M   'P 1'
#
loop_
_entity.id
_entity.type
_entity.pdbx_description
1 polymer ?
#
loop_
_entity_poly.entity_id
_entity_poly.type
_entity_poly.pdbx_seq_one_letter_code
_entity_poly.pdbx_strand_id
1 'polypeptide(L)'
;MPAGLGNTCKNCHWLQVFEQRLHFNQGVLHPPVQELYLAFSRWLLGHCGAHRASRLLARYLVFFESIEHLYINESISYQQLVKQFGADMLRRHRLAVHWLIDSHGWGEDGNSRLEDSEVRGIERLLLGVSDPLANRLLVGYYQYLRTKHQQGGLSLRSVRLALTPAKKLLGQSLKAGRSIPDQKDLCAYLSQYPGQKAAVYGFITYLNREQHAAYSHAWRSLNNIHADHSITSMPIAQ
;
A
#
# COMPACT_ATOMS: atom_id res chain seq x y z
N MET A 1 -14.14 -24.82 37.42
CA MET A 1 -15.09 -24.68 36.29
C MET A 1 -16.27 -23.84 36.77
N PRO A 2 -16.81 -22.88 35.99
CA PRO A 2 -17.97 -22.12 36.45
C PRO A 2 -19.24 -22.99 36.38
N ALA A 3 -20.07 -22.91 37.42
CA ALA A 3 -21.33 -23.65 37.51
C ALA A 3 -22.33 -23.14 36.45
N GLY A 4 -22.90 -24.05 35.65
CA GLY A 4 -23.96 -23.74 34.67
C GLY A 4 -23.77 -24.29 33.24
N LEU A 5 -22.67 -24.99 32.93
CA LEU A 5 -22.35 -25.42 31.55
C LEU A 5 -22.69 -26.88 31.20
N GLY A 6 -23.30 -27.65 32.10
CA GLY A 6 -23.65 -29.06 31.84
C GLY A 6 -22.45 -29.87 31.31
N ASN A 7 -22.71 -30.74 30.32
CA ASN A 7 -21.70 -31.58 29.64
C ASN A 7 -21.04 -30.89 28.42
N THR A 8 -21.28 -29.59 28.22
CA THR A 8 -20.87 -28.88 27.00
C THR A 8 -19.59 -28.09 27.22
N CYS A 9 -18.64 -28.23 26.30
CA CYS A 9 -17.42 -27.44 26.33
C CYS A 9 -17.73 -25.94 26.12
N LYS A 10 -16.91 -25.03 26.66
CA LYS A 10 -17.11 -23.58 26.49
C LYS A 10 -17.24 -23.18 25.01
N ASN A 11 -16.41 -23.75 24.14
CA ASN A 11 -16.48 -23.48 22.70
C ASN A 11 -17.80 -23.96 22.08
N CYS A 12 -18.26 -25.14 22.49
CA CYS A 12 -19.49 -25.76 22.02
C CYS A 12 -20.72 -24.89 22.38
N HIS A 13 -20.73 -24.39 23.62
CA HIS A 13 -21.75 -23.44 24.07
C HIS A 13 -21.75 -22.14 23.26
N TRP A 14 -20.57 -21.51 23.07
CA TRP A 14 -20.49 -20.27 22.28
C TRP A 14 -20.83 -20.46 20.80
N LEU A 15 -20.56 -21.64 20.25
CA LEU A 15 -20.95 -21.98 18.88
C LEU A 15 -22.48 -22.06 18.78
N GLN A 16 -23.16 -22.72 19.72
CA GLN A 16 -24.63 -22.73 19.76
C GLN A 16 -25.21 -21.32 19.89
N VAL A 17 -24.63 -20.48 20.77
CA VAL A 17 -25.05 -19.06 20.92
C VAL A 17 -24.85 -18.29 19.62
N PHE A 18 -23.74 -18.53 18.91
CA PHE A 18 -23.49 -17.91 17.61
C PHE A 18 -24.55 -18.31 16.59
N GLU A 19 -24.83 -19.61 16.43
CA GLU A 19 -25.82 -20.11 15.46
C GLU A 19 -27.23 -19.56 15.76
N GLN A 20 -27.64 -19.58 17.03
CA GLN A 20 -28.95 -19.03 17.43
C GLN A 20 -29.07 -17.55 17.07
N ARG A 21 -28.06 -16.73 17.40
CA ARG A 21 -28.07 -15.30 17.08
C ARG A 21 -28.06 -15.05 15.58
N LEU A 22 -27.27 -15.82 14.84
CA LEU A 22 -27.22 -15.71 13.38
C LEU A 22 -28.59 -16.00 12.77
N HIS A 23 -29.26 -17.07 13.23
CA HIS A 23 -30.60 -17.42 12.78
C HIS A 23 -31.63 -16.32 13.04
N PHE A 24 -31.63 -15.74 14.24
CA PHE A 24 -32.54 -14.62 14.56
C PHE A 24 -32.26 -13.38 13.71
N ASN A 25 -31.00 -13.00 13.55
CA ASN A 25 -30.60 -11.81 12.82
C ASN A 25 -30.91 -11.89 11.32
N GLN A 26 -30.89 -13.10 10.75
CA GLN A 26 -31.19 -13.33 9.34
C GLN A 26 -32.60 -12.92 8.94
N GLY A 27 -33.58 -13.02 9.85
CA GLY A 27 -34.98 -12.68 9.56
C GLY A 27 -35.26 -11.17 9.40
N VAL A 28 -34.26 -10.32 9.64
CA VAL A 28 -34.41 -8.85 9.61
C VAL A 28 -34.04 -8.26 8.24
N LEU A 29 -33.22 -8.96 7.45
CA LEU A 29 -32.63 -8.46 6.21
C LEU A 29 -33.36 -8.99 4.97
N HIS A 30 -33.37 -8.23 3.89
CA HIS A 30 -33.79 -8.68 2.56
C HIS A 30 -32.80 -9.69 1.96
N PRO A 31 -33.26 -10.60 1.07
CA PRO A 31 -32.48 -11.78 0.67
C PRO A 31 -31.04 -11.51 0.18
N PRO A 32 -30.76 -10.50 -0.67
CA PRO A 32 -29.39 -10.24 -1.12
C PRO A 32 -28.43 -9.87 0.02
N VAL A 33 -28.90 -9.06 0.97
CA VAL A 33 -28.10 -8.61 2.12
C VAL A 33 -28.05 -9.69 3.20
N GLN A 34 -29.08 -10.52 3.31
CA GLN A 34 -29.11 -11.70 4.18
C GLN A 34 -28.03 -12.71 3.81
N GLU A 35 -27.85 -13.01 2.51
CA GLU A 35 -26.78 -13.89 2.02
C GLU A 35 -25.39 -13.32 2.33
N LEU A 36 -25.21 -12.01 2.09
CA LEU A 36 -23.97 -11.30 2.39
C LEU A 36 -23.65 -11.32 3.90
N TYR A 37 -24.66 -11.07 4.74
CA TYR A 37 -24.52 -11.12 6.20
C TYR A 37 -24.20 -12.52 6.71
N LEU A 38 -24.80 -13.56 6.11
CA LEU A 38 -24.50 -14.95 6.43
C LEU A 38 -23.05 -15.28 6.09
N ALA A 39 -22.60 -14.95 4.88
CA ALA A 39 -21.22 -15.17 4.45
C ALA A 39 -20.21 -14.45 5.37
N PHE A 40 -20.48 -13.18 5.70
CA PHE A 40 -19.67 -12.41 6.64
C PHE A 40 -19.62 -13.06 8.03
N SER A 41 -20.77 -13.49 8.54
CA SER A 41 -20.87 -14.08 9.88
C SER A 41 -20.06 -15.37 9.98
N ARG A 42 -20.12 -16.22 8.95
CA ARG A 42 -19.32 -17.45 8.84
C ARG A 42 -17.82 -17.14 8.79
N TRP A 43 -17.42 -16.15 8.00
CA TRP A 43 -16.04 -15.67 7.98
C TRP A 43 -15.58 -15.13 9.35
N LEU A 44 -16.42 -14.33 10.01
CA LEU A 44 -16.13 -13.72 11.31
C LEU A 44 -15.93 -14.79 12.40
N LEU A 45 -16.73 -15.86 12.36
CA LEU A 45 -16.59 -17.03 13.23
C LEU A 45 -15.20 -17.67 13.09
N GLY A 46 -14.74 -17.91 11.86
CA GLY A 46 -13.40 -18.45 11.60
C GLY A 46 -12.28 -17.47 11.98
N HIS A 47 -12.50 -16.17 11.79
CA HIS A 47 -11.50 -15.13 12.03
C HIS A 47 -11.22 -14.86 13.53
N CYS A 48 -12.25 -14.89 14.39
CA CYS A 48 -12.09 -14.47 15.79
C CYS A 48 -12.69 -15.43 16.84
N GLY A 49 -13.25 -16.56 16.39
CA GLY A 49 -13.83 -17.60 17.25
C GLY A 49 -15.24 -17.26 17.76
N ALA A 50 -15.96 -18.31 18.16
CA ALA A 50 -17.40 -18.25 18.46
C ALA A 50 -17.78 -17.24 19.56
N HIS A 51 -16.99 -17.15 20.63
CA HIS A 51 -17.27 -16.22 21.73
C HIS A 51 -17.22 -14.76 21.28
N ARG A 52 -16.20 -14.36 20.52
CA ARG A 52 -16.07 -12.98 20.06
C ARG A 52 -17.06 -12.71 18.92
N ALA A 53 -17.19 -13.63 17.97
CA ALA A 53 -18.11 -13.49 16.85
C ALA A 53 -19.56 -13.31 17.31
N SER A 54 -20.05 -14.16 18.21
CA SER A 54 -21.43 -14.09 18.74
C SER A 54 -21.77 -12.74 19.39
N ARG A 55 -20.80 -12.10 20.06
CA ARG A 55 -20.98 -10.77 20.65
C ARG A 55 -20.99 -9.65 19.63
N LEU A 56 -20.33 -9.85 18.48
CA LEU A 56 -20.20 -8.85 17.44
C LEU A 56 -21.37 -8.87 16.43
N LEU A 57 -22.11 -9.98 16.33
CA LEU A 57 -23.21 -10.15 15.37
C LEU A 57 -24.23 -9.01 15.41
N ALA A 58 -24.68 -8.60 16.60
CA ALA A 58 -25.65 -7.51 16.74
C ALA A 58 -25.12 -6.17 16.25
N ARG A 59 -23.84 -5.86 16.53
CA ARG A 59 -23.21 -4.64 16.03
C ARG A 59 -23.09 -4.65 14.51
N TYR A 60 -22.70 -5.79 13.94
CA TYR A 60 -22.60 -5.91 12.48
C TYR A 60 -23.96 -5.92 11.81
N LEU A 61 -25.01 -6.46 12.42
CA LEU A 61 -26.37 -6.41 11.88
C LEU A 61 -26.76 -4.97 11.51
N VAL A 62 -26.54 -4.01 12.42
CA VAL A 62 -26.80 -2.57 12.17
C VAL A 62 -26.07 -2.04 10.94
N PHE A 63 -24.85 -2.53 10.68
CA PHE A 63 -24.09 -2.14 9.48
C PHE A 63 -24.69 -2.74 8.20
N PHE A 64 -25.16 -3.99 8.23
CA PHE A 64 -25.80 -4.63 7.07
C PHE A 64 -27.21 -4.07 6.80
N GLU A 65 -27.98 -3.74 7.84
CA GLU A 65 -29.24 -2.96 7.69
C GLU A 65 -28.97 -1.62 7.01
N SER A 66 -27.84 -0.98 7.32
CA SER A 66 -27.45 0.28 6.68
C SER A 66 -27.04 0.08 5.21
N ILE A 67 -26.40 -1.05 4.85
CA ILE A 67 -26.13 -1.41 3.44
C ILE A 67 -27.44 -1.52 2.67
N GLU A 68 -28.42 -2.20 3.24
CA GLU A 68 -29.74 -2.39 2.64
C GLU A 68 -30.48 -1.07 2.46
N HIS A 69 -30.61 -0.28 3.52
CA HIS A 69 -31.31 1.00 3.50
C HIS A 69 -30.69 2.01 2.53
N LEU A 70 -29.36 1.98 2.37
CA LEU A 70 -28.63 2.87 1.46
C LEU A 70 -28.50 2.28 0.04
N TYR A 71 -29.10 1.11 -0.22
CA TYR A 71 -29.05 0.40 -1.51
C TYR A 71 -27.61 0.19 -2.02
N ILE A 72 -26.69 -0.10 -1.11
CA ILE A 72 -25.28 -0.28 -1.43
C ILE A 72 -25.05 -1.69 -1.97
N ASN A 73 -24.31 -1.77 -3.07
CA ASN A 73 -23.97 -3.01 -3.75
C ASN A 73 -22.50 -3.03 -4.17
N GLU A 74 -22.07 -4.12 -4.78
CA GLU A 74 -20.67 -4.38 -5.20
C GLU A 74 -20.05 -3.34 -6.13
N SER A 75 -20.85 -2.57 -6.87
CA SER A 75 -20.34 -1.53 -7.77
C SER A 75 -19.88 -0.24 -7.06
N ILE A 76 -20.06 -0.14 -5.73
CA ILE A 76 -19.72 1.08 -4.99
C ILE A 76 -18.20 1.28 -4.87
N SER A 77 -17.72 2.50 -5.10
CA SER A 77 -16.30 2.84 -4.86
C SER A 77 -16.00 3.09 -3.38
N TYR A 78 -14.73 2.96 -2.96
CA TYR A 78 -14.35 3.27 -1.57
C TYR A 78 -14.66 4.73 -1.19
N GLN A 79 -14.49 5.68 -2.12
CA GLN A 79 -14.84 7.08 -1.88
C GLN A 79 -16.35 7.25 -1.65
N GLN A 80 -17.18 6.55 -2.42
CA GLN A 80 -18.62 6.55 -2.23
C GLN A 80 -19.02 5.88 -0.90
N LEU A 81 -18.35 4.80 -0.48
CA LEU A 81 -18.55 4.21 0.85
C LEU A 81 -18.27 5.23 1.96
N VAL A 82 -17.15 5.96 1.89
CA VAL A 82 -16.83 7.01 2.87
C VAL A 82 -17.87 8.14 2.85
N LYS A 83 -18.36 8.52 1.67
CA LYS A 83 -19.37 9.58 1.52
C LYS A 83 -20.73 9.18 2.10
N GLN A 84 -21.16 7.93 1.88
CA GLN A 84 -22.48 7.44 2.32
C GLN A 84 -22.51 7.08 3.81
N PHE A 85 -21.48 6.38 4.30
CA PHE A 85 -21.44 5.93 5.70
C PHE A 85 -20.77 6.90 6.66
N GLY A 86 -19.88 7.76 6.15
CA GLY A 86 -18.97 8.55 6.98
C GLY A 86 -17.80 7.73 7.54
N ALA A 87 -16.68 8.41 7.80
CA ALA A 87 -15.44 7.77 8.24
C ALA A 87 -15.55 7.07 9.60
N ASP A 88 -16.40 7.56 10.50
CA ASP A 88 -16.58 6.97 11.84
C ASP A 88 -17.32 5.63 11.79
N MET A 89 -18.38 5.53 10.99
CA MET A 89 -19.14 4.29 10.83
C MET A 89 -18.27 3.17 10.23
N LEU A 90 -17.48 3.50 9.20
CA LEU A 90 -16.54 2.56 8.59
C LEU A 90 -15.44 2.12 9.57
N ARG A 91 -14.96 3.03 10.43
CA ARG A 91 -13.97 2.72 11.46
C ARG A 91 -14.52 1.74 12.50
N ARG A 92 -15.76 1.94 12.97
CA ARG A 92 -16.44 1.04 13.92
C ARG A 92 -16.70 -0.34 13.34
N HIS A 93 -16.88 -0.44 12.02
CA HIS A 93 -17.18 -1.67 11.29
C HIS A 93 -16.02 -2.19 10.43
N ARG A 94 -14.76 -1.84 10.78
CA ARG A 94 -13.56 -2.10 9.98
C ARG A 94 -13.43 -3.54 9.45
N LEU A 95 -13.80 -4.55 10.24
CA LEU A 95 -13.71 -5.95 9.80
C LEU A 95 -14.71 -6.28 8.69
N ALA A 96 -15.94 -5.77 8.76
CA ALA A 96 -16.93 -5.96 7.71
C ALA A 96 -16.52 -5.22 6.43
N VAL A 97 -16.04 -3.98 6.56
CA VAL A 97 -15.53 -3.20 5.43
C VAL A 97 -14.35 -3.91 4.76
N HIS A 98 -13.38 -4.40 5.54
CA HIS A 98 -12.24 -5.13 5.00
C HIS A 98 -12.66 -6.43 4.31
N TRP A 99 -13.60 -7.17 4.89
CA TRP A 99 -14.12 -8.39 4.29
C TRP A 99 -14.88 -8.13 2.97
N LEU A 100 -15.70 -7.08 2.91
CA LEU A 100 -16.39 -6.68 1.67
C LEU A 100 -15.41 -6.32 0.55
N ILE A 101 -14.32 -5.62 0.90
CA ILE A 101 -13.28 -5.27 -0.07
C ILE A 101 -12.50 -6.51 -0.51
N ASP A 102 -12.02 -7.33 0.43
CA ASP A 102 -11.09 -8.43 0.15
C ASP A 102 -11.77 -9.68 -0.44
N SER A 103 -13.01 -9.97 -0.06
CA SER A 103 -13.72 -11.20 -0.44
C SER A 103 -14.81 -10.99 -1.49
N HIS A 104 -15.30 -9.76 -1.66
CA HIS A 104 -16.40 -9.43 -2.58
C HIS A 104 -16.05 -8.34 -3.60
N GLY A 105 -14.83 -7.81 -3.60
CA GLY A 105 -14.38 -6.81 -4.58
C GLY A 105 -15.06 -5.45 -4.44
N TRP A 106 -15.77 -5.18 -3.33
CA TRP A 106 -16.44 -3.89 -3.12
C TRP A 106 -15.37 -2.80 -2.99
N GLY A 107 -15.53 -1.69 -3.72
CA GLY A 107 -14.55 -0.61 -3.70
C GLY A 107 -13.28 -0.87 -4.51
N GLU A 108 -13.29 -1.86 -5.42
CA GLU A 108 -12.26 -2.02 -6.44
C GLU A 108 -12.32 -0.90 -7.49
N ASP A 109 -11.70 0.22 -7.16
CA ASP A 109 -10.69 0.81 -8.05
C ASP A 109 -9.35 0.51 -7.39
N GLY A 110 -8.79 -0.68 -7.63
CA GLY A 110 -7.52 -1.12 -7.03
C GLY A 110 -6.36 -0.13 -7.24
N ASN A 111 -6.50 0.76 -8.23
CA ASN A 111 -5.58 1.85 -8.50
C ASN A 111 -5.63 2.96 -7.41
N SER A 112 -6.81 3.34 -6.92
CA SER A 112 -6.98 4.52 -6.04
C SER A 112 -6.29 4.40 -4.67
N ARG A 113 -6.38 3.23 -3.99
CA ARG A 113 -5.76 3.02 -2.66
C ARG A 113 -4.24 2.93 -2.73
N LEU A 114 -3.73 2.30 -3.79
CA LEU A 114 -2.30 2.20 -4.04
C LEU A 114 -1.74 3.57 -4.41
N GLU A 115 -2.40 4.29 -5.31
CA GLU A 115 -2.04 5.67 -5.68
C GLU A 115 -2.04 6.59 -4.46
N ASP A 116 -3.09 6.59 -3.64
CA ASP A 116 -3.16 7.36 -2.39
C ASP A 116 -2.00 7.05 -1.43
N SER A 117 -1.63 5.78 -1.31
CA SER A 117 -0.55 5.34 -0.42
C SER A 117 0.82 5.73 -0.96
N GLU A 118 0.98 5.69 -2.28
CA GLU A 118 2.18 6.13 -3.00
C GLU A 118 2.33 7.65 -2.92
N VAL A 119 1.25 8.43 -3.11
CA VAL A 119 1.22 9.90 -2.92
C VAL A 119 1.65 10.26 -1.50
N ARG A 120 1.00 9.70 -0.47
CA ARG A 120 1.40 9.93 0.94
C ARG A 120 2.84 9.50 1.22
N GLY A 121 3.33 8.49 0.51
CA GLY A 121 4.71 8.02 0.60
C GLY A 121 5.70 9.05 0.02
N ILE A 122 5.38 9.61 -1.14
CA ILE A 122 6.14 10.67 -1.81
C ILE A 122 6.17 11.94 -0.94
N GLU A 123 5.02 12.38 -0.41
CA GLU A 123 4.94 13.57 0.46
C GLU A 123 5.84 13.43 1.69
N ARG A 124 5.83 12.27 2.36
CA ARG A 124 6.72 11.98 3.49
C ARG A 124 8.21 11.97 3.10
N LEU A 125 8.54 11.59 1.86
CA LEU A 125 9.91 11.70 1.38
C LEU A 125 10.33 13.18 1.26
N LEU A 126 9.47 14.02 0.70
CA LEU A 126 9.76 15.44 0.47
C LEU A 126 9.84 16.26 1.77
N LEU A 127 8.98 15.97 2.75
CA LEU A 127 8.93 16.72 4.03
C LEU A 127 10.14 16.49 4.96
N GLY A 128 10.99 15.50 4.69
CA GLY A 128 12.06 15.08 5.61
C GLY A 128 13.47 15.58 5.28
N VAL A 129 13.61 16.68 4.53
CA VAL A 129 14.92 17.30 4.24
C VAL A 129 14.89 18.75 4.72
N SER A 130 15.61 19.03 5.81
CA SER A 130 15.60 20.36 6.46
C SER A 130 16.51 21.38 5.79
N ASP A 131 17.56 20.95 5.08
CA ASP A 131 18.44 21.85 4.34
C ASP A 131 17.72 22.39 3.09
N PRO A 132 17.64 23.72 2.90
CA PRO A 132 16.87 24.32 1.80
C PRO A 132 17.37 23.93 0.39
N LEU A 133 18.68 23.77 0.22
CA LEU A 133 19.26 23.47 -1.09
C LEU A 133 19.08 21.99 -1.44
N ALA A 134 19.32 21.08 -0.49
CA ALA A 134 19.05 19.65 -0.64
C ALA A 134 17.56 19.37 -0.84
N ASN A 135 16.67 20.11 -0.17
CA ASN A 135 15.23 20.00 -0.38
C ASN A 135 14.85 20.45 -1.81
N ARG A 136 15.38 21.60 -2.27
CA ARG A 136 15.17 22.07 -3.65
C ARG A 136 15.59 21.03 -4.68
N LEU A 137 16.73 20.37 -4.47
CA LEU A 137 17.21 19.29 -5.34
C LEU A 137 16.26 18.09 -5.38
N LEU A 138 15.77 17.65 -4.22
CA LEU A 138 14.86 16.51 -4.12
C LEU A 138 13.49 16.84 -4.74
N VAL A 139 12.97 18.04 -4.50
CA VAL A 139 11.71 18.52 -5.08
C VAL A 139 11.82 18.69 -6.60
N GLY A 140 12.92 19.25 -7.09
CA GLY A 140 13.17 19.38 -8.53
C GLY A 140 13.25 18.00 -9.21
N TYR A 141 13.91 17.03 -8.59
CA TYR A 141 13.93 15.66 -9.11
C TYR A 141 12.54 15.00 -9.08
N TYR A 142 11.74 15.23 -8.04
CA TYR A 142 10.35 14.79 -8.01
C TYR A 142 9.53 15.39 -9.15
N GLN A 143 9.66 16.69 -9.42
CA GLN A 143 8.95 17.36 -10.52
C GLN A 143 9.32 16.71 -11.87
N TYR A 144 10.60 16.46 -12.11
CA TYR A 144 11.08 15.74 -13.29
C TYR A 144 10.44 14.35 -13.45
N LEU A 145 10.37 13.57 -12.36
CA LEU A 145 9.73 12.26 -12.36
C LEU A 145 8.20 12.34 -12.53
N ARG A 146 7.58 13.36 -11.95
CA ARG A 146 6.13 13.60 -12.04
C ARG A 146 5.71 13.90 -13.48
N THR A 147 6.48 14.68 -14.23
CA THR A 147 6.21 14.92 -15.66
C THR A 147 6.22 13.62 -16.45
N LYS A 148 7.18 12.72 -16.20
CA LYS A 148 7.23 11.40 -16.84
C LYS A 148 6.05 10.50 -16.46
N HIS A 149 5.61 10.56 -15.20
CA HIS A 149 4.42 9.85 -14.74
C HIS A 149 3.16 10.35 -15.45
N GLN A 150 2.99 11.67 -15.57
CA GLN A 150 1.85 12.29 -16.28
C GLN A 150 1.83 11.93 -17.77
N GLN A 151 2.99 11.67 -18.37
CA GLN A 151 3.13 11.20 -19.75
C GLN A 151 2.93 9.67 -19.90
N GLY A 152 2.58 8.97 -18.83
CA GLY A 152 2.37 7.51 -18.82
C GLY A 152 3.66 6.69 -18.81
N GLY A 153 4.84 7.32 -18.73
CA GLY A 153 6.13 6.62 -18.79
C GLY A 153 6.60 6.02 -17.46
N LEU A 154 5.94 6.34 -16.34
CA LEU A 154 6.25 5.83 -15.00
C LEU A 154 4.97 5.65 -14.17
N SER A 155 4.95 4.68 -13.25
CA SER A 155 3.94 4.58 -12.19
C SER A 155 4.32 5.45 -10.98
N LEU A 156 3.36 5.84 -10.13
CA LEU A 156 3.65 6.54 -8.85
C LEU A 156 4.58 5.73 -7.94
N ARG A 157 4.45 4.39 -7.95
CA ARG A 157 5.37 3.50 -7.25
C ARG A 157 6.80 3.64 -7.76
N SER A 158 6.99 3.69 -9.07
CA SER A 158 8.32 3.92 -9.67
C SER A 158 8.88 5.29 -9.28
N VAL A 159 8.03 6.33 -9.20
CA VAL A 159 8.43 7.66 -8.72
C VAL A 159 8.92 7.59 -7.26
N ARG A 160 8.16 6.99 -6.35
CA ARG A 160 8.57 6.84 -4.93
C ARG A 160 9.85 6.03 -4.79
N LEU A 161 9.98 4.93 -5.54
CA LEU A 161 11.16 4.08 -5.51
C LEU A 161 12.42 4.80 -6.00
N ALA A 162 12.30 5.69 -7.00
CA ALA A 162 13.41 6.52 -7.46
C ALA A 162 13.77 7.66 -6.48
N LEU A 163 12.78 8.25 -5.80
CA LEU A 163 13.01 9.30 -4.80
C LEU A 163 13.71 8.80 -3.53
N THR A 164 13.46 7.55 -3.14
CA THR A 164 14.02 6.95 -1.91
C THR A 164 15.56 6.98 -1.86
N PRO A 165 16.30 6.46 -2.85
CA PRO A 165 17.76 6.52 -2.87
C PRO A 165 18.28 7.95 -3.01
N ALA A 166 17.58 8.83 -3.75
CA ALA A 166 17.93 10.24 -3.85
C ALA A 166 17.92 10.93 -2.48
N LYS A 167 16.84 10.75 -1.71
CA LYS A 167 16.74 11.27 -0.34
C LYS A 167 17.83 10.70 0.57
N LYS A 168 18.12 9.40 0.48
CA LYS A 168 19.16 8.77 1.31
C LYS A 168 20.56 9.33 1.01
N LEU A 169 20.91 9.46 -0.28
CA LEU A 169 22.17 10.06 -0.70
C LEU A 169 22.29 11.51 -0.21
N LEU A 170 21.25 12.32 -0.36
CA LEU A 170 21.20 13.69 0.17
C LEU A 170 21.37 13.70 1.70
N GLY A 171 20.68 12.83 2.42
CA GLY A 171 20.80 12.72 3.87
C GLY A 171 22.21 12.33 4.32
N GLN A 172 22.92 11.51 3.56
CA GLN A 172 24.32 11.16 3.83
C GLN A 172 25.26 12.34 3.55
N SER A 173 25.09 13.01 2.41
CA SER A 173 25.84 14.21 2.05
C SER A 173 25.69 15.30 3.13
N LEU A 174 24.47 15.52 3.62
CA LEU A 174 24.18 16.50 4.67
C LEU A 174 24.90 16.16 5.98
N LYS A 175 24.99 14.88 6.36
CA LYS A 175 25.79 14.45 7.53
C LYS A 175 27.28 14.73 7.35
N ALA A 176 27.77 14.77 6.12
CA ALA A 176 29.13 15.18 5.77
C ALA A 176 29.29 16.70 5.60
N GLY A 177 28.26 17.49 5.92
CA GLY A 177 28.28 18.95 5.83
C GLY A 177 28.07 19.51 4.42
N ARG A 178 27.58 18.69 3.47
CA ARG A 178 27.37 19.08 2.08
C ARG A 178 25.90 19.03 1.69
N SER A 179 25.38 20.12 1.14
CA SER A 179 23.99 20.18 0.65
C SER A 179 23.81 19.59 -0.76
N ILE A 180 24.90 19.52 -1.54
CA ILE A 180 24.95 18.88 -2.86
C ILE A 180 25.89 17.67 -2.76
N PRO A 181 25.44 16.44 -3.06
CA PRO A 181 26.31 15.27 -3.01
C PRO A 181 27.46 15.42 -4.01
N ASP A 182 28.65 14.94 -3.67
CA ASP A 182 29.77 14.87 -4.61
C ASP A 182 30.14 13.41 -4.97
N GLN A 183 31.23 13.24 -5.72
CA GLN A 183 31.76 11.93 -6.09
C GLN A 183 32.07 11.05 -4.86
N LYS A 184 32.59 11.65 -3.78
CA LYS A 184 32.97 10.93 -2.56
C LYS A 184 31.72 10.46 -1.83
N ASP A 185 30.69 11.29 -1.76
CA ASP A 185 29.39 10.93 -1.17
C ASP A 185 28.75 9.76 -1.91
N LEU A 186 28.78 9.78 -3.25
CA LEU A 186 28.23 8.71 -4.07
C LEU A 186 29.03 7.40 -3.94
N CYS A 187 30.36 7.46 -3.92
CA CYS A 187 31.19 6.28 -3.68
C CYS A 187 30.89 5.68 -2.30
N ALA A 188 30.86 6.51 -1.25
CA ALA A 188 30.56 6.06 0.11
C ALA A 188 29.15 5.45 0.20
N TYR A 189 28.16 6.07 -0.45
CA TYR A 189 26.79 5.55 -0.52
C TYR A 189 26.73 4.16 -1.16
N LEU A 190 27.43 3.97 -2.28
CA LEU A 190 27.42 2.70 -3.03
C LEU A 190 28.27 1.62 -2.37
N SER A 191 29.32 1.98 -1.63
CA SER A 191 30.01 1.05 -0.74
C SER A 191 29.07 0.50 0.34
N GLN A 192 28.15 1.35 0.85
CA GLN A 192 27.17 0.93 1.86
C GLN A 192 25.94 0.22 1.25
N TYR A 193 25.54 0.59 0.03
CA TYR A 193 24.35 0.09 -0.66
C TYR A 193 24.63 -0.31 -2.11
N PRO A 194 25.43 -1.36 -2.37
CA PRO A 194 25.90 -1.71 -3.71
C PRO A 194 24.76 -2.02 -4.70
N GLY A 195 23.68 -2.63 -4.22
CA GLY A 195 22.49 -2.96 -5.04
C GLY A 195 21.66 -1.74 -5.49
N GLN A 196 21.95 -0.53 -5.01
CA GLN A 196 21.17 0.67 -5.34
C GLN A 196 21.77 1.51 -6.46
N LYS A 197 22.82 1.02 -7.13
CA LYS A 197 23.51 1.72 -8.23
C LYS A 197 22.56 2.15 -9.35
N ALA A 198 21.71 1.25 -9.84
CA ALA A 198 20.72 1.56 -10.88
C ALA A 198 19.66 2.55 -10.37
N ALA A 199 19.27 2.46 -9.10
CA ALA A 199 18.22 3.27 -8.52
C ALA A 199 18.65 4.73 -8.26
N VAL A 200 19.93 4.97 -7.93
CA VAL A 200 20.47 6.32 -7.72
C VAL A 200 20.90 7.01 -9.03
N TYR A 201 21.16 6.24 -10.09
CA TYR A 201 21.63 6.75 -11.38
C TYR A 201 20.73 7.83 -11.98
N GLY A 202 19.41 7.65 -11.88
CA GLY A 202 18.45 8.63 -12.38
C GLY A 202 18.59 9.99 -11.71
N PHE A 203 18.89 10.02 -10.41
CA PHE A 203 19.10 11.25 -9.66
C PHE A 203 20.43 11.92 -10.00
N ILE A 204 21.52 11.15 -10.12
CA ILE A 204 22.83 11.68 -10.53
C ILE A 204 22.78 12.26 -11.95
N THR A 205 22.08 11.60 -12.86
CA THR A 205 21.86 12.12 -14.22
C THR A 205 21.07 13.43 -14.22
N TYR A 206 20.07 13.54 -13.34
CA TYR A 206 19.33 14.77 -13.14
C TYR A 206 20.23 15.91 -12.61
N LEU A 207 21.02 15.65 -11.57
CA LEU A 207 21.97 16.64 -11.01
C LEU A 207 23.01 17.11 -12.04
N ASN A 208 23.56 16.18 -12.83
CA ASN A 208 24.50 16.50 -13.91
C ASN A 208 23.93 17.48 -14.95
N ARG A 209 22.63 17.34 -15.27
CA ARG A 209 21.94 18.18 -16.27
C ARG A 209 21.59 19.57 -15.74
N GLU A 210 21.14 19.64 -14.49
CA GLU A 210 20.61 20.88 -13.89
C GLU A 210 21.68 21.74 -13.19
N GLN A 211 22.77 21.14 -12.71
CA GLN A 211 23.75 21.85 -11.87
C GLN A 211 25.18 21.92 -12.43
N HIS A 212 25.45 21.37 -13.63
CA HIS A 212 26.83 21.21 -14.14
C HIS A 212 27.78 20.59 -13.09
N ALA A 213 27.25 19.79 -12.17
CA ALA A 213 28.05 19.13 -11.15
C ALA A 213 28.93 18.11 -11.87
N ALA A 214 30.24 18.35 -11.90
CA ALA A 214 31.21 17.49 -12.59
C ALA A 214 31.38 16.15 -11.84
N TYR A 215 30.35 15.30 -11.79
CA TYR A 215 30.57 13.89 -11.52
C TYR A 215 31.32 13.34 -12.73
N SER A 216 32.64 13.20 -12.59
CA SER A 216 33.52 12.85 -13.70
C SER A 216 33.02 11.63 -14.48
N HIS A 217 33.34 11.59 -15.77
CA HIS A 217 33.11 10.47 -16.70
C HIS A 217 33.56 9.09 -16.19
N ALA A 218 34.30 9.02 -15.07
CA ALA A 218 34.73 7.81 -14.40
C ALA A 218 33.59 6.83 -14.05
N TRP A 219 32.34 7.30 -13.89
CA TRP A 219 31.18 6.42 -13.64
C TRP A 219 30.80 5.52 -14.82
N ARG A 220 31.12 5.89 -16.07
CA ARG A 220 30.82 5.04 -17.24
C ARG A 220 31.61 3.73 -17.22
N SER A 221 32.81 3.72 -16.62
CA SER A 221 33.66 2.53 -16.55
C SER A 221 33.09 1.41 -15.67
N LEU A 222 32.27 1.76 -14.67
CA LEU A 222 31.63 0.78 -13.78
C LEU A 222 30.43 0.07 -14.44
N ASN A 223 29.96 0.47 -15.61
CA ASN A 223 28.80 -0.14 -16.29
C ASN A 223 29.14 -1.32 -17.20
N ASN A 224 30.43 -1.65 -17.42
CA ASN A 224 30.82 -2.69 -18.38
C ASN A 224 30.93 -4.13 -17.82
N ILE A 225 30.48 -4.41 -16.59
CA ILE A 225 30.69 -5.74 -15.97
C ILE A 225 29.44 -6.66 -16.06
N HIS A 226 28.32 -6.24 -16.66
CA HIS A 226 27.14 -7.12 -16.80
C HIS A 226 26.54 -7.22 -18.21
N ALA A 227 27.33 -6.93 -19.25
CA ALA A 227 26.91 -7.11 -20.64
C ALA A 227 27.60 -8.28 -21.37
N ASP A 228 28.25 -9.20 -20.64
CA ASP A 228 28.78 -10.46 -21.19
C ASP A 228 27.91 -11.64 -20.73
N HIS A 229 26.71 -11.74 -21.30
CA HIS A 229 26.13 -13.05 -21.61
C HIS A 229 25.96 -13.10 -23.13
N SER A 230 26.98 -13.70 -23.74
CA SER A 230 27.11 -13.98 -25.14
C SER A 230 25.91 -14.79 -25.63
N ILE A 231 25.09 -14.20 -26.51
CA ILE A 231 24.26 -14.97 -27.44
C ILE A 231 25.17 -15.29 -28.62
N THR A 232 25.83 -16.45 -28.54
CA THR A 232 26.45 -17.10 -29.70
C THR A 232 25.35 -17.52 -30.66
N SER A 233 25.19 -16.75 -31.73
CA SER A 233 24.40 -17.10 -32.91
C SER A 233 25.10 -18.23 -33.67
N MET A 234 24.49 -19.42 -33.74
CA MET A 234 24.81 -20.42 -34.75
C MET A 234 24.12 -20.07 -36.07
N PRO A 235 24.74 -20.31 -37.24
CA PRO A 235 24.15 -20.04 -38.55
C PRO A 235 23.24 -21.20 -38.97
N ILE A 236 22.08 -20.89 -39.53
CA ILE A 236 21.23 -21.88 -40.21
C ILE A 236 21.75 -22.00 -41.65
N ALA A 237 22.19 -23.21 -42.00
CA ALA A 237 22.52 -23.61 -43.35
C ALA A 237 21.30 -24.19 -44.06
N GLN A 238 21.29 -23.94 -45.37
CA GLN A 238 20.44 -24.48 -46.46
C GLN A 238 19.07 -23.84 -46.66
#